data_AF-A0A0Q5IDS5-F1
#
_entry.id   AF-A0A0Q5IDS5-F1
#
_cell.length_a   1.000
_cell.length_b   1.000
_cell.length_c   1.000
_cell.angle_alpha   90.00
_cell.angle_beta   90.00
_cell.angle_gamma   90.00
#
_symmetry.space_group_name_H-M   'P 1'
#
loop_
_entity.id
_entity.type
_entity.pdbx_description
1 polymer ?
#
loop_
_entity_poly.entity_id
_entity_poly.type
_entity_poly.pdbx_seq_one_letter_code
_entity_poly.pdbx_strand_id
1 'polypeptide(L)'
;MTFPFLAPTTADVQRRSAALGSWLTQLLWLYSLFSVLGIVGLVGSAATLLAASALPGAGAPGIPLLIALVLASGLLGLVSLVLYVLAIRAAKRVLGSVAGAAEDRLPATLDQDVRRLNTWLTWGQWGMVVGAVLGVALNGVTSAAFSEMSSEVGLPVGVTVVAVAIGSLPSIVLNWLILASVKRFFARVSVRARGARQPVGPAAGAAAGWLMFVYVFLWIAAGLSVLGFLPALLLPAVLGSRGGSEAALGGGVVFLIGALALAVGGWFYSLLLRLVGHSRLFALEVAALLDQPRPGEAAPVPDPWLGVPDLR
;
A
#
# COMPACT_ATOMS: atom_id res chain seq x y z
N MET A 1 -35.04 -3.49 17.32
CA MET A 1 -35.23 -2.58 16.18
C MET A 1 -34.36 -3.08 15.03
N THR A 2 -34.96 -3.81 14.09
CA THR A 2 -34.32 -4.18 12.82
C THR A 2 -34.57 -3.05 11.84
N PHE A 3 -33.55 -2.24 11.59
CA PHE A 3 -33.63 -1.30 10.47
C PHE A 3 -33.73 -2.13 9.18
N PRO A 4 -34.72 -1.87 8.31
CA PRO A 4 -34.78 -2.55 7.02
C PRO A 4 -33.50 -2.21 6.27
N PHE A 5 -32.60 -3.17 6.16
CA PHE A 5 -31.40 -3.03 5.35
C PHE A 5 -31.87 -3.02 3.90
N LEU A 6 -31.98 -1.81 3.32
CA LEU A 6 -32.30 -1.67 1.91
C LEU A 6 -31.26 -2.46 1.12
N ALA A 7 -31.73 -3.39 0.29
CA ALA A 7 -30.86 -4.16 -0.58
C ALA A 7 -30.09 -3.17 -1.47
N PRO A 8 -28.76 -3.34 -1.62
CA PRO A 8 -27.96 -2.45 -2.45
C PRO A 8 -28.47 -2.50 -3.88
N THR A 9 -28.45 -1.35 -4.55
CA THR A 9 -28.86 -1.23 -5.95
C THR A 9 -27.66 -1.26 -6.88
N THR A 10 -27.88 -1.56 -8.16
CA THR A 10 -26.84 -1.44 -9.20
C THR A 10 -26.28 -0.02 -9.29
N ALA A 11 -27.12 1.00 -9.07
CA ALA A 11 -26.73 2.39 -9.02
C ALA A 11 -25.75 2.71 -7.88
N ASP A 12 -25.90 2.05 -6.71
CA ASP A 12 -24.97 2.22 -5.58
C ASP A 12 -23.58 1.69 -5.95
N VAL A 13 -23.51 0.50 -6.54
CA VAL A 13 -22.26 -0.12 -6.98
C VAL A 13 -21.58 0.73 -8.05
N GLN A 14 -22.33 1.31 -8.99
CA GLN A 14 -21.78 2.23 -9.99
C GLN A 14 -21.23 3.50 -9.37
N ARG A 15 -21.99 4.14 -8.48
CA ARG A 15 -21.56 5.36 -7.78
C ARG A 15 -20.26 5.11 -7.01
N ARG A 16 -20.17 3.97 -6.31
CA ARG A 16 -18.94 3.60 -5.58
C ARG A 16 -17.79 3.26 -6.51
N SER A 17 -18.03 2.52 -7.58
CA SER A 17 -17.01 2.22 -8.59
C SER A 17 -16.45 3.49 -9.20
N ALA A 18 -17.30 4.48 -9.53
CA ALA A 18 -16.89 5.78 -10.03
C ALA A 18 -16.06 6.57 -9.00
N ALA A 19 -16.49 6.60 -7.73
CA ALA A 19 -15.76 7.25 -6.64
C ALA A 19 -14.38 6.62 -6.43
N LEU A 20 -14.31 5.29 -6.36
CA LEU A 20 -13.05 4.54 -6.28
C LEU A 20 -12.16 4.81 -7.50
N GLY A 21 -12.73 4.84 -8.70
CA GLY A 21 -12.02 5.17 -9.94
C GLY A 21 -11.42 6.58 -9.92
N SER A 22 -12.13 7.55 -9.35
CA SER A 22 -11.65 8.92 -9.14
C SER A 22 -10.49 8.97 -8.16
N TRP A 23 -10.61 8.35 -6.98
CA TRP A 23 -9.51 8.34 -6.00
C TRP A 23 -8.29 7.55 -6.47
N LEU A 24 -8.48 6.44 -7.19
CA LEU A 24 -7.38 5.73 -7.84
C LEU A 24 -6.67 6.59 -8.88
N THR A 25 -7.38 7.52 -9.53
CA THR A 25 -6.78 8.50 -10.45
C THR A 25 -5.94 9.52 -9.68
N GLN A 26 -6.45 10.04 -8.57
CA GLN A 26 -5.69 10.92 -7.68
C GLN A 26 -4.43 10.23 -7.14
N LEU A 27 -4.54 8.95 -6.75
CA LEU A 27 -3.42 8.13 -6.30
C LEU A 27 -2.39 7.92 -7.42
N LEU A 28 -2.84 7.71 -8.66
CA LEU A 28 -1.96 7.60 -9.82
C LEU A 28 -1.19 8.90 -10.06
N TRP A 29 -1.83 10.06 -9.96
CA TRP A 29 -1.16 11.36 -10.04
C TRP A 29 -0.09 11.50 -8.96
N LEU A 30 -0.42 11.14 -7.72
CA LEU A 30 0.50 11.22 -6.61
C LEU A 30 1.71 10.29 -6.78
N TYR A 31 1.50 9.03 -7.16
CA TYR A 31 2.60 8.11 -7.43
C TYR A 31 3.45 8.54 -8.63
N SER A 32 2.84 9.17 -9.64
CA SER A 32 3.58 9.72 -10.79
C SER A 32 4.47 10.88 -10.33
N LEU A 33 3.96 11.78 -9.49
CA LEU A 33 4.73 12.86 -8.88
C LEU A 33 5.89 12.31 -8.04
N PHE A 34 5.62 11.33 -7.16
CA PHE A 34 6.68 10.68 -6.36
C PHE A 34 7.69 9.92 -7.22
N SER A 35 7.30 9.41 -8.38
CA SER A 35 8.25 8.79 -9.32
C SER A 35 9.20 9.83 -9.90
N VAL A 36 8.68 10.99 -10.33
CA VAL A 36 9.53 12.08 -10.82
C VAL A 36 10.48 12.58 -9.73
N LEU A 37 9.96 12.84 -8.53
CA LEU A 37 10.77 13.26 -7.39
C LEU A 37 11.79 12.19 -6.98
N GLY A 38 11.40 10.91 -7.02
CA GLY A 38 12.27 9.77 -6.74
C GLY A 38 13.40 9.64 -7.75
N ILE A 39 13.14 9.85 -9.05
CA ILE A 39 14.18 9.87 -10.08
C ILE A 39 15.15 11.02 -9.84
N VAL A 40 14.64 12.24 -9.60
CA VAL A 40 15.48 13.42 -9.31
C VAL A 40 16.33 13.17 -8.06
N GLY A 41 15.73 12.65 -7.00
CA GLY A 41 16.43 12.31 -5.75
C GLY A 41 17.47 11.22 -5.94
N LEU A 42 17.19 10.18 -6.74
CA LEU A 42 18.14 9.12 -7.04
C LEU A 42 19.33 9.63 -7.86
N VAL A 43 19.08 10.44 -8.89
CA VAL A 43 20.15 11.06 -9.71
C VAL A 43 21.00 12.00 -8.86
N GLY A 44 20.38 12.83 -8.02
CA GLY A 44 21.09 13.70 -7.09
C GLY A 44 21.95 12.90 -6.10
N SER A 45 21.39 11.85 -5.51
CA SER A 45 22.10 10.96 -4.58
C SER A 45 23.28 10.27 -5.28
N ALA A 46 23.08 9.75 -6.49
CA ALA A 46 24.14 9.15 -7.30
C ALA A 46 25.26 10.15 -7.60
N ALA A 47 24.92 11.37 -7.99
CA ALA A 47 25.91 12.43 -8.25
C ALA A 47 26.70 12.79 -6.98
N THR A 48 26.02 12.93 -5.82
CA THR A 48 26.70 13.18 -4.54
C THR A 48 27.61 12.03 -4.11
N LEU A 49 27.18 10.79 -4.30
CA LEU A 49 27.98 9.61 -3.98
C LEU A 49 29.21 9.49 -4.89
N LEU A 50 29.06 9.80 -6.18
CA LEU A 50 30.17 9.86 -7.13
C LEU A 50 31.16 10.98 -6.76
N ALA A 51 30.66 12.17 -6.42
CA ALA A 51 31.50 13.27 -5.95
C ALA A 51 32.24 12.92 -4.64
N ALA A 52 31.55 12.28 -3.69
CA ALA A 52 32.16 11.83 -2.44
C ALA A 52 33.19 10.73 -2.66
N SER A 53 32.97 9.85 -3.65
CA SER A 53 33.94 8.80 -4.02
C SER A 53 35.23 9.33 -4.63
N ALA A 54 35.25 10.59 -5.09
CA ALA A 54 36.44 11.26 -5.59
C ALA A 54 37.29 11.91 -4.48
N LEU A 55 36.84 11.87 -3.21
CA LEU A 55 37.60 12.42 -2.09
C LEU A 55 38.79 11.53 -1.70
N PRO A 56 39.92 12.11 -1.26
CA PRO A 56 41.05 11.34 -0.75
C PRO A 56 40.61 10.47 0.44
N GLY A 57 40.83 9.15 0.36
CA GLY A 57 40.42 8.19 1.41
C GLY A 57 39.15 7.38 1.10
N ALA A 58 38.47 7.64 -0.02
CA ALA A 58 37.26 6.92 -0.44
C ALA A 58 37.48 5.46 -0.91
N GLY A 59 38.73 4.96 -0.88
CA GLY A 59 39.10 3.60 -1.28
C GLY A 59 38.77 2.51 -0.25
N ALA A 60 38.09 2.84 0.86
CA ALA A 60 37.68 1.86 1.86
C ALA A 60 36.71 0.83 1.23
N PRO A 61 36.90 -0.49 1.47
CA PRO A 61 36.18 -1.55 0.78
C PRO A 61 34.65 -1.53 0.98
N GLY A 62 34.14 -0.84 2.01
CA GLY A 62 32.70 -0.70 2.27
C GLY A 62 31.97 0.36 1.44
N ILE A 63 32.67 1.37 0.91
CA ILE A 63 32.04 2.52 0.23
C ILE A 63 31.41 2.11 -1.13
N PRO A 64 32.09 1.36 -2.01
CA PRO A 64 31.48 0.92 -3.28
C PRO A 64 30.23 0.04 -3.07
N LEU A 65 30.25 -0.82 -2.06
CA LEU A 65 29.12 -1.69 -1.72
C LEU A 65 27.92 -0.88 -1.19
N LEU A 66 28.17 0.12 -0.35
CA LEU A 66 27.12 1.04 0.13
C LEU A 66 26.50 1.82 -1.04
N ILE A 67 27.32 2.34 -1.95
CA ILE A 67 26.84 3.03 -3.16
C ILE A 67 25.96 2.08 -3.99
N ALA A 68 26.42 0.86 -4.25
CA ALA A 68 25.66 -0.14 -5.00
C ALA A 68 24.32 -0.47 -4.34
N LEU A 69 24.28 -0.62 -3.01
CA LEU A 69 23.05 -0.90 -2.26
C LEU A 69 22.08 0.28 -2.24
N VAL A 70 22.56 1.51 -2.11
CA VAL A 70 21.72 2.72 -2.19
C VAL A 70 21.11 2.84 -3.58
N LEU A 71 21.90 2.64 -4.64
CA LEU A 71 21.41 2.66 -6.01
C LEU A 71 20.41 1.52 -6.28
N ALA A 72 20.70 0.31 -5.81
CA ALA A 72 19.78 -0.83 -5.93
C ALA A 72 18.46 -0.56 -5.19
N SER A 73 18.51 0.08 -4.03
CA SER A 73 17.31 0.45 -3.25
C SER A 73 16.49 1.54 -3.92
N GLY A 74 17.16 2.55 -4.47
CA GLY A 74 16.52 3.59 -5.27
C GLY A 74 15.86 3.02 -6.52
N LEU A 75 16.55 2.15 -7.25
CA LEU A 75 16.01 1.47 -8.42
C LEU A 75 14.83 0.56 -8.06
N LEU A 76 14.92 -0.21 -6.97
CA LEU A 76 13.82 -1.03 -6.48
C LEU A 76 12.60 -0.18 -6.11
N GLY A 77 12.83 0.99 -5.50
CA GLY A 77 11.78 1.97 -5.21
C GLY A 77 11.10 2.45 -6.50
N LEU A 78 11.86 2.80 -7.53
CA LEU A 78 11.31 3.19 -8.84
C LEU A 78 10.52 2.06 -9.51
N VAL A 79 11.06 0.84 -9.50
CA VAL A 79 10.36 -0.34 -10.04
C VAL A 79 9.05 -0.57 -9.28
N SER A 80 9.07 -0.44 -7.96
CA SER A 80 7.89 -0.58 -7.12
C SER A 80 6.83 0.49 -7.42
N LEU A 81 7.23 1.74 -7.67
CA LEU A 81 6.34 2.81 -8.12
C LEU A 81 5.66 2.47 -9.45
N VAL A 82 6.42 1.96 -10.43
CA VAL A 82 5.87 1.51 -11.72
C VAL A 82 4.87 0.37 -11.50
N LEU A 83 5.22 -0.62 -10.67
CA LEU A 83 4.33 -1.74 -10.34
C LEU A 83 3.03 -1.24 -9.66
N TYR A 84 3.10 -0.26 -8.76
CA TYR A 84 1.92 0.34 -8.15
C TYR A 84 1.03 1.05 -9.18
N VAL A 85 1.61 1.82 -10.10
CA VAL A 85 0.84 2.47 -11.19
C VAL A 85 0.13 1.42 -12.05
N LEU A 86 0.81 0.32 -12.39
CA LEU A 86 0.22 -0.76 -13.18
C LEU A 86 -0.89 -1.50 -12.42
N ALA A 87 -0.68 -1.77 -11.13
CA ALA A 87 -1.69 -2.35 -10.25
C ALA A 87 -2.93 -1.45 -10.12
N ILE A 88 -2.75 -0.14 -9.93
CA ILE A 88 -3.84 0.85 -9.86
C ILE A 88 -4.63 0.89 -11.17
N ARG A 89 -3.94 0.91 -12.32
CA ARG A 89 -4.60 0.86 -13.64
C ARG A 89 -5.40 -0.43 -13.82
N ALA A 90 -4.86 -1.57 -13.41
CA ALA A 90 -5.57 -2.85 -13.45
C ALA A 90 -6.80 -2.84 -12.52
N ALA A 91 -6.65 -2.32 -11.30
CA ALA A 91 -7.75 -2.19 -10.34
C ALA A 91 -8.89 -1.32 -10.89
N LYS A 92 -8.58 -0.17 -11.51
CA LYS A 92 -9.59 0.68 -12.16
C LYS A 92 -10.38 -0.07 -13.23
N ARG A 93 -9.71 -0.86 -14.08
CA ARG A 93 -10.37 -1.67 -15.12
C ARG A 93 -11.28 -2.72 -14.50
N VAL A 94 -10.77 -3.46 -13.51
CA VAL A 94 -11.55 -4.47 -12.79
C VAL A 94 -12.79 -3.86 -12.14
N LEU A 95 -12.68 -2.70 -11.47
CA LEU A 95 -13.82 -2.02 -10.85
C LEU A 95 -14.91 -1.64 -11.87
N GLY A 96 -14.51 -1.17 -13.06
CA GLY A 96 -15.45 -0.89 -14.14
C GLY A 96 -16.13 -2.15 -14.66
N SER A 97 -15.35 -3.22 -14.89
CA SER A 97 -15.86 -4.52 -15.35
C SER A 97 -16.79 -5.17 -14.32
N VAL A 98 -16.47 -5.10 -13.03
CA VAL A 98 -17.34 -5.64 -11.96
C VAL A 98 -18.64 -4.86 -11.85
N ALA A 99 -18.60 -3.53 -11.97
CA ALA A 99 -19.82 -2.72 -11.99
C ALA A 99 -20.72 -3.07 -13.19
N GLY A 100 -20.15 -3.36 -14.37
CA GLY A 100 -20.90 -3.86 -15.51
C GLY A 100 -21.51 -5.25 -15.26
N ALA A 101 -20.76 -6.15 -14.64
CA ALA A 101 -21.26 -7.49 -14.30
C ALA A 101 -22.43 -7.46 -13.30
N ALA A 102 -22.49 -6.45 -12.42
CA ALA A 102 -23.60 -6.24 -11.50
C ALA A 102 -24.90 -5.80 -12.23
N GLU A 103 -24.82 -5.29 -13.46
CA GLU A 103 -25.98 -5.01 -14.31
C GLU A 103 -26.44 -6.23 -15.15
N ASP A 104 -25.99 -7.44 -14.81
CA ASP A 104 -26.09 -8.65 -15.64
C ASP A 104 -25.50 -8.49 -17.07
N ARG A 105 -24.69 -7.46 -17.30
CA ARG A 105 -23.88 -7.30 -18.51
C ARG A 105 -22.52 -7.93 -18.27
N LEU A 106 -22.36 -9.19 -18.68
CA LEU A 106 -21.08 -9.88 -18.66
C LEU A 106 -20.05 -9.12 -19.52
N PRO A 107 -19.07 -8.41 -18.93
CA PRO A 107 -18.05 -7.75 -19.71
C PRO A 107 -17.09 -8.81 -20.21
N ALA A 108 -16.89 -8.89 -21.52
CA ALA A 108 -16.01 -9.88 -22.15
C ALA A 108 -14.56 -9.84 -21.60
N THR A 109 -14.15 -8.74 -20.98
CA THR A 109 -12.80 -8.53 -20.45
C THR A 109 -12.63 -8.85 -18.96
N LEU A 110 -13.70 -9.13 -18.20
CA LEU A 110 -13.63 -9.25 -16.74
C LEU A 110 -12.56 -10.26 -16.28
N ASP A 111 -12.54 -11.46 -16.87
CA ASP A 111 -11.55 -12.49 -16.53
C ASP A 111 -10.11 -12.08 -16.89
N GLN A 112 -9.94 -11.32 -17.98
CA GLN A 112 -8.62 -10.82 -18.37
C GLN A 112 -8.15 -9.73 -17.40
N ASP A 113 -9.05 -8.84 -16.98
CA ASP A 113 -8.76 -7.77 -16.05
C ASP A 113 -8.44 -8.32 -14.65
N VAL A 114 -9.21 -9.30 -14.16
CA VAL A 114 -8.94 -9.99 -12.89
C VAL A 114 -7.61 -10.73 -12.92
N ARG A 115 -7.28 -11.43 -14.03
CA ARG A 115 -5.97 -12.07 -14.18
C ARG A 115 -4.83 -11.07 -14.14
N ARG A 116 -4.94 -9.95 -14.88
CA ARG A 116 -3.94 -8.87 -14.87
C ARG A 116 -3.76 -8.30 -13.47
N LEU A 117 -4.86 -8.00 -12.77
CA LEU A 117 -4.81 -7.53 -11.39
C LEU A 117 -4.08 -8.53 -10.49
N ASN A 118 -4.45 -9.82 -10.56
CA ASN A 118 -3.83 -10.87 -9.76
C ASN A 118 -2.33 -10.98 -10.03
N THR A 119 -1.89 -10.88 -11.29
CA THR A 119 -0.46 -10.86 -11.66
C THR A 119 0.26 -9.70 -10.98
N TRP A 120 -0.28 -8.47 -11.07
CA TRP A 120 0.35 -7.30 -10.45
C TRP A 120 0.37 -7.39 -8.92
N LEU A 121 -0.68 -7.90 -8.30
CA LEU A 121 -0.70 -8.11 -6.86
C LEU A 121 0.29 -9.21 -6.42
N THR A 122 0.55 -10.23 -7.24
CA THR A 122 1.61 -11.22 -6.98
C THR A 122 3.00 -10.59 -7.06
N TRP A 123 3.25 -9.74 -8.06
CA TRP A 123 4.51 -8.98 -8.11
C TRP A 123 4.68 -8.07 -6.90
N GLY A 124 3.60 -7.44 -6.42
CA GLY A 124 3.63 -6.67 -5.17
C GLY A 124 3.97 -7.50 -3.93
N GLN A 125 3.49 -8.75 -3.84
CA GLN A 125 3.84 -9.67 -2.74
C GLN A 125 5.34 -9.99 -2.72
N TRP A 126 5.92 -10.28 -3.89
CA TRP A 126 7.35 -10.54 -4.02
C TRP A 126 8.20 -9.29 -3.82
N GLY A 127 7.73 -8.13 -4.29
CA GLY A 127 8.41 -6.84 -4.08
C GLY A 127 8.67 -6.55 -2.60
N MET A 128 7.72 -6.92 -1.72
CA MET A 128 7.91 -6.76 -0.26
C MET A 128 9.00 -7.68 0.30
N VAL A 129 9.09 -8.91 -0.20
CA VAL A 129 10.16 -9.86 0.20
C VAL A 129 11.51 -9.35 -0.27
N VAL A 130 11.60 -8.92 -1.53
CA VAL A 130 12.84 -8.33 -2.09
C VAL A 130 13.25 -7.08 -1.31
N GLY A 131 12.29 -6.21 -0.97
CA GLY A 131 12.55 -5.02 -0.15
C GLY A 131 13.04 -5.37 1.26
N ALA A 132 12.47 -6.40 1.90
CA ALA A 132 12.93 -6.85 3.21
C ALA A 132 14.36 -7.42 3.15
N VAL A 133 14.66 -8.25 2.14
CA VAL A 133 16.03 -8.78 1.92
C VAL A 133 17.02 -7.65 1.70
N LEU A 134 16.66 -6.66 0.87
CA LEU A 134 17.53 -5.51 0.61
C LEU A 134 17.72 -4.65 1.86
N GLY A 135 16.68 -4.46 2.66
CA GLY A 135 16.75 -3.76 3.95
C GLY A 135 17.67 -4.46 4.95
N VAL A 136 17.62 -5.80 5.00
CA VAL A 136 18.55 -6.60 5.82
C VAL A 136 19.99 -6.44 5.32
N ALA A 137 20.22 -6.53 4.01
CA ALA A 137 21.55 -6.37 3.42
C ALA A 137 22.13 -4.96 3.68
N LEU A 138 21.31 -3.92 3.51
CA LEU A 138 21.65 -2.54 3.84
C LEU A 138 22.06 -2.40 5.30
N ASN A 139 21.24 -2.88 6.23
CA ASN A 139 21.53 -2.80 7.66
C ASN A 139 22.81 -3.54 8.02
N GLY A 140 23.06 -4.71 7.40
CA GLY A 140 24.29 -5.47 7.59
C GLY A 140 25.53 -4.69 7.16
N VAL A 141 25.50 -4.12 5.95
CA VAL A 141 26.62 -3.34 5.40
C VAL A 141 26.84 -2.05 6.15
N THR A 142 25.78 -1.31 6.51
CA THR A 142 25.94 -0.08 7.31
C THR A 142 26.49 -0.39 8.68
N SER A 143 26.00 -1.44 9.35
CA SER A 143 26.51 -1.84 10.67
C SER A 143 27.98 -2.26 10.62
N ALA A 144 28.39 -3.01 9.59
CA ALA A 144 29.78 -3.37 9.38
C ALA A 144 30.67 -2.13 9.16
N ALA A 145 30.27 -1.23 8.26
CA ALA A 145 30.99 0.00 7.99
C ALA A 145 31.11 0.91 9.23
N PHE A 146 30.04 1.02 10.05
CA PHE A 146 30.09 1.79 11.30
C PHE A 146 30.98 1.12 12.35
N SER A 147 30.97 -0.21 12.47
CA SER A 147 31.84 -0.93 13.41
C SER A 147 33.34 -0.80 13.09
N GLU A 148 33.68 -0.60 11.82
CA GLU A 148 35.06 -0.28 11.41
C GLU A 148 35.46 1.16 11.77
N MET A 149 34.48 2.08 11.86
CA MET A 149 34.71 3.50 12.15
C MET A 149 34.60 3.86 13.64
N SER A 150 33.87 3.10 14.46
CA SER A 150 33.72 3.33 15.90
C SER A 150 34.05 2.08 16.72
N SER A 151 35.01 2.19 17.64
CA SER A 151 35.39 1.12 18.58
C SER A 151 34.39 0.88 19.71
N GLU A 152 33.32 1.67 19.79
CA GLU A 152 32.34 1.59 20.89
C GLU A 152 31.16 0.68 20.54
N VAL A 153 31.09 -0.45 21.26
CA VAL A 153 29.91 -1.27 21.61
C VAL A 153 28.75 -1.22 20.60
N GLY A 154 29.00 -1.70 19.38
CA GLY A 154 27.93 -2.07 18.45
C GLY A 154 27.38 -3.45 18.80
N LEU A 155 26.05 -3.62 18.72
CA LEU A 155 25.44 -4.96 18.70
C LEU A 155 26.09 -5.78 17.56
N PRO A 156 26.38 -7.08 17.77
CA PRO A 156 26.95 -7.90 16.71
C PRO A 156 26.08 -7.82 15.45
N VAL A 157 26.69 -7.62 14.28
CA VAL A 157 25.98 -7.45 12.99
C VAL A 157 24.95 -8.57 12.77
N GLY A 158 25.28 -9.80 13.18
CA GLY A 158 24.37 -10.95 13.12
C GLY A 158 23.09 -10.79 13.94
N VAL A 159 23.15 -10.14 15.12
CA VAL A 159 21.97 -9.88 15.97
C VAL A 159 21.06 -8.85 15.32
N THR A 160 21.62 -7.76 14.78
CA THR A 160 20.84 -6.73 14.07
C THR A 160 20.17 -7.29 12.81
N VAL A 161 20.89 -8.10 12.04
CA VAL A 161 20.35 -8.77 10.83
C VAL A 161 19.19 -9.70 11.18
N VAL A 162 19.33 -10.52 12.22
CA VAL A 162 18.27 -11.44 12.68
C VAL A 162 17.06 -10.66 13.21
N ALA A 163 17.29 -9.60 13.98
CA ALA A 163 16.21 -8.76 14.50
C ALA A 163 15.40 -8.09 13.39
N VAL A 164 16.06 -7.54 12.36
CA VAL A 164 15.40 -6.94 11.19
C VAL A 164 14.63 -7.99 10.39
N ALA A 165 15.23 -9.17 10.17
CA ALA A 165 14.58 -10.26 9.46
C ALA A 165 13.29 -10.70 10.18
N ILE A 166 13.38 -11.00 11.48
CA ILE A 166 12.23 -11.41 12.31
C ILE A 166 11.19 -10.28 12.38
N GLY A 167 11.61 -9.03 12.54
CA GLY A 167 10.72 -7.87 12.59
C GLY A 167 9.95 -7.63 11.30
N SER A 168 10.50 -8.03 10.14
CA SER A 168 9.83 -7.87 8.84
C SER A 168 8.75 -8.93 8.56
N LEU A 169 8.85 -10.11 9.17
CA LEU A 169 7.97 -11.25 8.88
C LEU A 169 6.48 -10.95 9.12
N PRO A 170 6.05 -10.36 10.26
CA PRO A 170 4.64 -10.04 10.49
C PRO A 170 4.06 -9.17 9.38
N SER A 171 4.82 -8.17 8.93
CA SER A 171 4.39 -7.25 7.87
C SER A 171 4.23 -7.98 6.53
N ILE A 172 5.17 -8.86 6.18
CA ILE A 172 5.10 -9.67 4.95
C ILE A 172 3.88 -10.60 4.99
N VAL A 173 3.69 -11.34 6.08
CA VAL A 173 2.57 -12.28 6.25
C VAL A 173 1.24 -11.54 6.17
N LEU A 174 1.09 -10.43 6.89
CA LEU A 174 -0.15 -9.62 6.87
C LEU A 174 -0.45 -9.11 5.46
N ASN A 175 0.54 -8.53 4.77
CA ASN A 175 0.36 -8.05 3.41
C ASN A 175 -0.05 -9.19 2.45
N TRP A 176 0.55 -10.37 2.60
CA TRP A 176 0.21 -11.53 1.80
C TRP A 176 -1.23 -12.00 2.04
N LEU A 177 -1.68 -12.05 3.29
CA LEU A 177 -3.04 -12.43 3.66
C LEU A 177 -4.07 -11.43 3.12
N ILE A 178 -3.80 -10.13 3.26
CA ILE A 178 -4.65 -9.06 2.73
C ILE A 178 -4.77 -9.21 1.21
N LEU A 179 -3.65 -9.31 0.50
CA LEU A 179 -3.63 -9.44 -0.96
C LEU A 179 -4.28 -10.74 -1.42
N ALA A 180 -4.08 -11.86 -0.71
CA ALA A 180 -4.73 -13.12 -1.02
C ALA A 180 -6.26 -13.04 -0.87
N SER A 181 -6.76 -12.33 0.16
CA SER A 181 -8.20 -12.13 0.34
C SER A 181 -8.84 -11.35 -0.81
N VAL A 182 -8.18 -10.27 -1.25
CA VAL A 182 -8.62 -9.44 -2.38
C VAL A 182 -8.61 -10.24 -3.69
N LYS A 183 -7.54 -11.01 -3.94
CA LYS A 183 -7.44 -11.91 -5.11
C LYS A 183 -8.58 -12.93 -5.13
N ARG A 184 -8.85 -13.57 -3.98
CA ARG A 184 -9.93 -14.55 -3.82
C ARG A 184 -11.29 -13.92 -4.08
N PHE A 185 -11.55 -12.71 -3.57
CA PHE A 185 -12.77 -11.97 -3.83
C PHE A 185 -12.99 -11.75 -5.34
N PHE A 186 -12.03 -11.14 -6.05
CA PHE A 186 -12.18 -10.88 -7.48
C PHE A 186 -12.26 -12.16 -8.33
N ALA A 187 -11.56 -13.22 -7.93
CA ALA A 187 -11.70 -14.53 -8.58
C ALA A 187 -13.11 -15.11 -8.43
N ARG A 188 -13.73 -15.01 -7.24
CA ARG A 188 -15.11 -15.46 -7.02
C ARG A 188 -16.11 -14.62 -7.81
N VAL A 189 -15.91 -13.30 -7.86
CA VAL A 189 -16.72 -12.40 -8.69
C VAL A 189 -16.66 -12.82 -10.16
N SER A 190 -15.47 -13.10 -10.70
CA SER A 190 -15.30 -13.52 -12.10
C SER A 190 -15.95 -14.89 -12.39
N VAL A 191 -15.84 -15.84 -11.45
CA VAL A 191 -16.48 -17.16 -11.54
C VAL A 191 -18.01 -17.05 -11.47
N ARG A 192 -18.55 -16.25 -10.54
CA ARG A 192 -20.00 -16.02 -10.38
C ARG A 192 -20.59 -15.28 -11.59
N ALA A 193 -19.88 -14.27 -12.11
CA ALA A 193 -20.28 -13.56 -13.31
C ALA A 193 -20.48 -14.51 -14.51
N ARG A 194 -19.64 -15.54 -14.65
CA ARG A 194 -19.76 -16.60 -15.68
C ARG A 194 -20.93 -17.57 -15.48
N GLY A 195 -21.76 -17.38 -14.47
CA GLY A 195 -22.92 -18.22 -14.19
C GLY A 195 -22.66 -19.39 -13.23
N ALA A 196 -21.50 -19.44 -12.57
CA ALA A 196 -21.29 -20.42 -11.50
C ALA A 196 -22.21 -20.12 -10.29
N ARG A 197 -22.62 -21.15 -9.56
CA ARG A 197 -23.50 -21.03 -8.38
C ARG A 197 -22.80 -20.71 -7.06
N GLN A 198 -21.49 -20.49 -7.10
CA GLN A 198 -20.70 -20.31 -5.89
C GLN A 198 -20.95 -18.91 -5.31
N PRO A 199 -21.29 -18.80 -4.01
CA PRO A 199 -21.54 -17.51 -3.38
C PRO A 199 -20.24 -16.68 -3.28
N VAL A 200 -20.37 -15.38 -3.48
CA VAL A 200 -19.29 -14.39 -3.38
C VAL A 200 -19.17 -13.85 -1.95
N GLY A 201 -20.26 -13.87 -1.19
CA GLY A 201 -20.39 -13.36 0.18
C GLY A 201 -19.25 -13.72 1.12
N PRO A 202 -18.86 -15.00 1.28
CA PRO A 202 -17.77 -15.38 2.19
C PRO A 202 -16.42 -14.75 1.80
N ALA A 203 -16.11 -14.68 0.50
CA ALA A 203 -14.87 -14.07 0.02
C ALA A 203 -14.88 -12.55 0.15
N ALA A 204 -16.04 -11.91 -0.10
CA ALA A 204 -16.23 -10.49 0.12
C ALA A 204 -16.14 -10.12 1.61
N GLY A 205 -16.72 -10.93 2.50
CA GLY A 205 -16.63 -10.75 3.95
C GLY A 205 -15.18 -10.83 4.45
N ALA A 206 -14.41 -11.81 3.98
CA ALA A 206 -12.99 -11.92 4.30
C ALA A 206 -12.20 -10.69 3.82
N ALA A 207 -12.38 -10.26 2.56
CA ALA A 207 -11.72 -9.07 2.01
C ALA A 207 -12.14 -7.80 2.77
N ALA A 208 -13.42 -7.64 3.09
CA ALA A 208 -13.96 -6.53 3.86
C ALA A 208 -13.39 -6.47 5.29
N GLY A 209 -13.20 -7.63 5.94
CA GLY A 209 -12.56 -7.73 7.25
C GLY A 209 -11.10 -7.27 7.22
N TRP A 210 -10.33 -7.73 6.25
CA TRP A 210 -8.94 -7.28 6.06
C TRP A 210 -8.85 -5.80 5.73
N LEU A 211 -9.76 -5.26 4.91
CA LEU A 211 -9.82 -3.83 4.62
C LEU A 211 -10.16 -3.01 5.86
N MET A 212 -11.02 -3.50 6.75
CA MET A 212 -11.26 -2.83 8.04
C MET A 212 -10.01 -2.81 8.92
N PHE A 213 -9.27 -3.93 8.98
CA PHE A 213 -7.99 -3.98 9.69
C PHE A 213 -7.01 -2.93 9.13
N VAL A 214 -6.86 -2.85 7.80
CA VAL A 214 -6.03 -1.83 7.14
C VAL A 214 -6.52 -0.42 7.45
N TYR A 215 -7.83 -0.19 7.49
CA TYR A 215 -8.41 1.12 7.81
C TYR A 215 -8.02 1.59 9.21
N VAL A 216 -8.13 0.72 10.22
CA VAL A 216 -7.72 1.03 11.60
C VAL A 216 -6.21 1.28 11.67
N PHE A 217 -5.42 0.43 11.00
CA PHE A 217 -3.97 0.58 10.95
C PHE A 217 -3.55 1.92 10.31
N LEU A 218 -4.23 2.35 9.24
CA LEU A 218 -3.97 3.64 8.61
C LEU A 218 -4.26 4.83 9.53
N TRP A 219 -5.30 4.76 10.36
CA TRP A 219 -5.56 5.81 11.36
C TRP A 219 -4.45 5.89 12.41
N ILE A 220 -3.98 4.74 12.90
CA ILE A 220 -2.86 4.67 13.84
C ILE A 220 -1.60 5.24 13.18
N ALA A 221 -1.30 4.82 11.95
CA ALA A 221 -0.15 5.32 11.19
C ALA A 221 -0.22 6.83 10.93
N ALA A 222 -1.40 7.38 10.63
CA ALA A 222 -1.61 8.81 10.50
C ALA A 222 -1.35 9.55 11.82
N GLY A 223 -1.86 9.04 12.94
CA GLY A 223 -1.62 9.60 14.27
C GLY A 223 -0.13 9.60 14.66
N LEU A 224 0.55 8.46 14.45
CA LEU A 224 1.99 8.34 14.69
C LEU A 224 2.80 9.25 13.78
N SER A 225 2.38 9.43 12.52
CA SER A 225 3.03 10.36 11.59
C SER A 225 2.95 11.80 12.13
N VAL A 226 1.77 12.24 12.60
CA VAL A 226 1.59 13.57 13.19
C VAL A 226 2.52 13.77 14.41
N LEU A 227 2.59 12.78 15.29
CA LEU A 227 3.50 12.81 16.44
C LEU A 227 4.98 12.87 16.01
N GLY A 228 5.36 12.16 14.95
CA GLY A 228 6.72 12.17 14.41
C GLY A 228 7.15 13.52 13.84
N PHE A 229 6.21 14.34 13.34
CA PHE A 229 6.50 15.69 12.84
C PHE A 229 6.43 16.78 13.91
N LEU A 230 5.97 16.48 15.13
CA LEU A 230 5.86 17.45 16.21
C LEU A 230 7.19 18.18 16.49
N PRO A 231 8.37 17.50 16.55
CA PRO A 231 9.63 18.17 16.78
C PRO A 231 9.97 19.21 15.69
N ALA A 232 9.73 18.88 14.42
CA ALA A 232 9.98 19.80 13.30
C ALA A 232 9.08 21.04 13.35
N LEU A 233 7.83 20.88 13.83
CA LEU A 233 6.90 22.00 14.01
C LEU A 233 7.25 22.89 15.21
N LEU A 234 7.83 22.31 16.27
CA LEU A 234 8.20 23.03 17.48
C LEU A 234 9.60 23.64 17.40
N LEU A 235 10.45 23.16 16.50
CA LEU A 235 11.84 23.59 16.34
C LEU A 235 12.01 25.11 16.18
N PRO A 236 11.19 25.84 15.39
CA PRO A 236 11.33 27.30 15.28
C PRO A 236 11.05 28.03 16.59
N ALA A 237 10.09 27.56 17.38
CA ALA A 237 9.78 28.18 18.68
C ALA A 237 10.95 27.98 19.66
N VAL A 238 11.60 26.82 19.61
CA VAL A 238 12.78 26.51 20.43
C VAL A 238 14.02 27.29 19.95
N LEU A 239 14.25 27.38 18.64
CA LEU A 239 15.40 28.08 18.08
C LEU A 239 15.24 29.60 18.14
N GLY A 240 14.05 30.14 17.90
CA GLY A 240 13.78 31.58 17.95
C GLY A 240 13.89 32.19 19.36
N SER A 241 13.80 31.37 20.41
CA SER A 241 14.04 31.83 21.79
C SER A 241 15.52 31.79 22.21
N ARG A 242 16.41 31.18 21.42
CA ARG A 242 17.81 30.90 21.81
C ARG A 242 18.86 31.31 20.78
N GLY A 243 18.50 31.44 19.50
CA GLY A 243 19.42 31.65 18.40
C GLY A 243 19.13 32.95 17.65
N GLY A 244 20.19 33.60 17.15
CA GLY A 244 20.09 34.80 16.32
C GLY A 244 19.37 34.58 14.97
N SER A 245 19.37 35.60 14.12
CA SER A 245 18.62 35.64 12.85
C SER A 245 18.86 34.44 11.91
N GLU A 246 20.08 33.89 11.86
CA GLU A 246 20.41 32.72 11.03
C GLU A 246 19.75 31.42 11.54
N ALA A 247 19.69 31.22 12.86
CA ALA A 247 19.01 30.08 13.46
C ALA A 247 17.48 30.17 13.28
N ALA A 248 16.94 31.40 13.30
CA ALA A 248 15.53 31.65 13.02
C ALA A 248 15.16 31.33 11.55
N LEU A 249 16.02 31.71 10.59
CA LEU A 249 15.85 31.36 9.17
C LEU A 249 15.90 29.84 8.95
N GLY A 250 16.89 29.15 9.52
CA GLY A 250 17.00 27.70 9.45
C GLY A 250 15.79 26.99 10.05
N GLY A 251 15.33 27.43 11.23
CA GLY A 251 14.11 26.94 11.86
C GLY A 251 12.87 27.14 10.98
N GLY A 252 12.71 28.33 10.38
CA GLY A 252 11.60 28.64 9.47
C GLY A 252 11.52 27.73 8.25
N VAL A 253 12.67 27.42 7.63
CA VAL A 253 12.74 26.48 6.50
C VAL A 253 12.36 25.06 6.92
N VAL A 254 12.89 24.57 8.05
CA VAL A 254 12.55 23.23 8.58
C VAL A 254 11.06 23.13 8.90
N PHE A 255 10.47 24.17 9.48
CA PHE A 255 9.03 24.22 9.72
C PHE A 255 8.21 24.18 8.44
N LEU A 256 8.58 24.97 7.44
CA LEU A 256 7.86 24.99 6.16
C LEU A 256 7.89 23.60 5.50
N ILE A 257 9.04 22.94 5.51
CA ILE A 257 9.20 21.57 5.00
C ILE A 257 8.34 20.60 5.81
N GLY A 258 8.39 20.66 7.14
CA GLY A 258 7.59 19.80 8.03
C GLY A 258 6.09 19.99 7.84
N ALA A 259 5.63 21.23 7.75
CA ALA A 259 4.24 21.58 7.50
C ALA A 259 3.77 21.10 6.12
N LEU A 260 4.57 21.29 5.07
CA LEU A 260 4.26 20.78 3.73
C LEU A 260 4.21 19.25 3.71
N ALA A 261 5.16 18.58 4.36
CA ALA A 261 5.19 17.13 4.48
C ALA A 261 3.95 16.61 5.21
N LEU A 262 3.50 17.27 6.29
CA LEU A 262 2.26 16.95 6.99
C LEU A 262 1.01 17.17 6.13
N ALA A 263 0.95 18.26 5.36
CA ALA A 263 -0.17 18.53 4.47
C ALA A 263 -0.30 17.47 3.38
N VAL A 264 0.82 17.14 2.71
CA VAL A 264 0.87 16.10 1.67
C VAL A 264 0.59 14.72 2.29
N GLY A 265 1.19 14.41 3.44
CA GLY A 265 0.95 13.17 4.17
C GLY A 265 -0.50 13.02 4.61
N GLY A 266 -1.10 14.06 5.19
CA GLY A 266 -2.49 14.09 5.61
C GLY A 266 -3.45 13.90 4.43
N TRP A 267 -3.18 14.56 3.29
CA TRP A 267 -3.94 14.34 2.06
C TRP A 267 -3.82 12.89 1.57
N PHE A 268 -2.62 12.33 1.55
CA PHE A 268 -2.38 10.94 1.16
C PHE A 268 -3.11 9.94 2.06
N TYR A 269 -2.97 10.06 3.39
CA TYR A 269 -3.68 9.20 4.34
C TYR A 269 -5.19 9.35 4.22
N SER A 270 -5.70 10.57 4.01
CA SER A 270 -7.13 10.79 3.76
C SER A 270 -7.62 10.03 2.52
N LEU A 271 -6.84 10.06 1.44
CA LEU A 271 -7.15 9.32 0.21
C LEU A 271 -7.15 7.82 0.46
N LEU A 272 -6.12 7.29 1.13
CA LEU A 272 -6.04 5.86 1.45
C LEU A 272 -7.20 5.41 2.34
N LEU A 273 -7.55 6.18 3.38
CA LEU A 273 -8.69 5.89 4.25
C LEU A 273 -10.00 5.85 3.48
N ARG A 274 -10.24 6.82 2.60
CA ARG A 274 -11.42 6.82 1.72
C ARG A 274 -11.44 5.61 0.81
N LEU A 275 -10.31 5.28 0.19
CA LEU A 275 -10.18 4.17 -0.74
C LEU A 275 -10.46 2.83 -0.06
N VAL A 276 -9.86 2.59 1.11
CA VAL A 276 -10.06 1.37 1.89
C VAL A 276 -11.50 1.27 2.40
N GLY A 277 -12.03 2.35 2.98
CA GLY A 277 -13.40 2.40 3.50
C GLY A 277 -14.45 2.11 2.41
N HIS A 278 -14.28 2.69 1.23
CA HIS A 278 -15.20 2.46 0.11
C HIS A 278 -14.97 1.13 -0.60
N SER A 279 -13.73 0.63 -0.66
CA SER A 279 -13.43 -0.69 -1.22
C SER A 279 -14.11 -1.79 -0.40
N ARG A 280 -14.17 -1.61 0.93
CA ARG A 280 -14.90 -2.50 1.84
C ARG A 280 -16.39 -2.54 1.50
N LEU A 281 -17.03 -1.38 1.43
CA LEU A 281 -18.48 -1.30 1.13
C LEU A 281 -18.78 -1.84 -0.27
N PHE A 282 -17.95 -1.49 -1.25
CA PHE A 282 -18.05 -2.01 -2.61
C PHE A 282 -17.99 -3.54 -2.66
N ALA A 283 -17.05 -4.17 -1.95
CA ALA A 283 -16.95 -5.62 -1.93
C ALA A 283 -18.22 -6.30 -1.41
N LEU A 284 -18.81 -5.76 -0.33
CA LEU A 284 -20.04 -6.27 0.28
C LEU A 284 -21.26 -6.05 -0.63
N GLU A 285 -21.38 -4.88 -1.26
CA GLU A 285 -22.49 -4.58 -2.17
C GLU A 285 -22.46 -5.43 -3.44
N VAL A 286 -21.27 -5.62 -4.02
CA VAL A 286 -21.08 -6.52 -5.17
C VAL A 286 -21.48 -7.95 -4.82
N ALA A 287 -21.09 -8.45 -3.64
CA ALA A 287 -21.51 -9.77 -3.21
C ALA A 287 -23.02 -9.87 -3.01
N ALA A 288 -23.61 -8.87 -2.34
CA ALA A 288 -25.05 -8.83 -2.11
C ALA A 288 -25.87 -8.74 -3.41
N LEU A 289 -25.35 -8.13 -4.48
CA LEU A 289 -25.98 -8.16 -5.80
C LEU A 289 -25.79 -9.49 -6.52
N LEU A 290 -24.57 -10.02 -6.55
CA LEU A 290 -24.25 -11.26 -7.29
C LEU A 290 -24.79 -12.53 -6.63
N ASP A 291 -25.03 -12.51 -5.32
CA ASP A 291 -25.59 -13.64 -4.57
C ASP A 291 -27.13 -13.66 -4.60
N GLN A 292 -27.79 -12.63 -5.15
CA GLN A 292 -29.23 -12.68 -5.38
C GLN A 292 -29.61 -13.83 -6.34
N PRO A 293 -30.70 -14.57 -6.08
CA PRO A 293 -31.16 -15.61 -6.99
C PRO A 293 -31.54 -14.99 -8.34
N ARG A 294 -30.96 -15.47 -9.43
CA ARG A 294 -31.38 -15.05 -10.77
C ARG A 294 -32.76 -15.65 -11.09
N PRO A 295 -33.59 -14.97 -11.90
CA PRO A 295 -34.87 -15.53 -12.34
C PRO A 295 -34.68 -16.90 -12.99
N GLY A 296 -35.32 -17.94 -12.42
CA GLY A 296 -35.19 -19.32 -12.90
C GLY A 296 -33.99 -20.11 -12.36
N GLU A 297 -33.16 -19.52 -11.51
CA GLU A 297 -32.05 -20.21 -10.85
C GLU A 297 -32.49 -20.72 -9.46
N ALA A 298 -32.25 -21.99 -9.18
CA ALA A 298 -32.42 -22.52 -7.82
C ALA A 298 -31.50 -21.75 -6.86
N ALA A 299 -31.98 -21.50 -5.64
CA ALA A 299 -31.23 -20.73 -4.64
C ALA A 299 -29.80 -21.31 -4.46
N PRO A 300 -28.80 -20.44 -4.19
CA PRO A 300 -27.43 -20.90 -3.96
C PRO A 300 -27.40 -21.99 -2.88
N VAL A 301 -26.71 -23.09 -3.14
CA VAL A 301 -26.54 -24.16 -2.14
C VAL A 301 -25.74 -23.57 -0.97
N PRO A 302 -26.30 -23.54 0.26
CA PRO A 302 -25.57 -23.07 1.43
C PRO A 302 -24.29 -23.89 1.59
N ASP A 303 -23.19 -23.23 1.93
CA ASP A 303 -21.93 -23.93 2.21
C ASP A 303 -22.15 -24.84 3.44
N PRO A 304 -22.08 -26.17 3.30
CA PRO A 304 -22.35 -27.10 4.41
C PRO A 304 -21.38 -26.91 5.57
N TRP A 305 -20.23 -26.27 5.33
CA TRP A 305 -19.22 -26.00 6.35
C TRP A 305 -19.48 -24.72 7.15
N LEU A 306 -20.38 -23.84 6.71
CA LEU A 306 -20.70 -22.58 7.40
C LEU A 306 -21.82 -22.73 8.43
N GLY A 307 -22.50 -23.89 8.51
CA GLY A 307 -23.46 -24.21 9.56
C GLY A 307 -24.60 -23.20 9.72
N VAL A 308 -24.86 -22.36 8.70
CA VAL A 308 -25.95 -21.38 8.74
C VAL A 308 -27.25 -22.17 8.61
N PRO A 309 -28.14 -22.15 9.64
CA PRO A 309 -29.40 -22.85 9.56
C PRO A 309 -30.19 -22.35 8.35
N ASP A 310 -30.72 -23.29 7.57
CA ASP A 310 -31.64 -22.96 6.48
C ASP A 310 -32.89 -22.33 7.12
N LEU A 311 -33.08 -21.02 6.98
CA LEU A 311 -34.19 -20.27 7.59
C LEU A 311 -35.49 -20.41 6.79
N ARG A 312 -35.69 -21.55 6.13
CA ARG A 312 -36.90 -21.89 5.38
C ARG A 312 -37.88 -22.68 6.24
#